data_AF-M3GU59-F1
#
_entry.id   AF-M3GU59-F1
#
_cell.length_a   1.000
_cell.length_b   1.000
_cell.length_c   1.000
_cell.angle_alpha   90.00
_cell.angle_beta   90.00
_cell.angle_gamma   90.00
#
_symmetry.space_group_name_H-M   'P 1'
#
loop_
_entity.id
_entity.type
_entity.pdbx_description
1 polymer ?
#
loop_
_entity_poly.entity_id
_entity_poly.type
_entity_poly.pdbx_seq_one_letter_code
_entity_poly.pdbx_strand_id
1 'polypeptide(L)' 'MIEGRIVPWIPILIMDALVVKVRDGNHVMNKAFYLALGINLQGAKEILGIWDLRAHPREQSSGYRS' A
#
# COMPACT_ATOMS: atom_id res chain seq x y z
N MET A 1 -24.91 -19.16 3.48
CA MET A 1 -25.55 -17.90 3.07
C MET A 1 -24.82 -16.76 3.77
N ILE A 2 -23.76 -16.26 3.15
CA ILE A 2 -23.26 -14.90 3.39
C ILE A 2 -23.94 -14.07 2.31
N GLU A 3 -24.84 -13.19 2.72
CA GLU A 3 -25.75 -12.44 1.86
C GLU A 3 -25.01 -11.72 0.73
N GLY A 4 -25.46 -11.95 -0.52
CA GLY A 4 -25.61 -10.95 -1.59
C GLY A 4 -24.42 -10.07 -2.03
N ARG A 5 -23.24 -10.14 -1.42
CA ARG A 5 -22.15 -9.23 -1.73
C ARG A 5 -21.33 -9.77 -2.90
N ILE A 6 -21.72 -9.32 -4.09
CA ILE A 6 -20.90 -9.45 -5.30
C ILE A 6 -19.60 -8.68 -5.05
N VAL A 7 -18.48 -9.39 -4.95
CA VAL A 7 -17.17 -8.74 -5.01
C VAL A 7 -16.91 -8.32 -6.45
N PRO A 8 -16.55 -7.04 -6.71
CA PRO A 8 -16.29 -6.60 -8.07
C PRO A 8 -15.07 -7.34 -8.63
N TRP A 9 -15.18 -7.79 -9.87
CA TRP A 9 -14.07 -8.42 -10.57
C TRP A 9 -13.00 -7.38 -10.89
N ILE A 10 -11.77 -7.64 -10.41
CA ILE A 10 -10.59 -6.82 -10.65
C ILE A 10 -9.59 -7.62 -11.51
N PRO A 11 -9.75 -7.65 -12.85
CA PRO A 11 -8.86 -8.39 -13.74
C PRO A 11 -7.41 -7.87 -13.74
N ILE A 12 -7.19 -6.60 -13.38
CA ILE A 12 -5.86 -5.98 -13.33
C ILE A 12 -5.62 -5.42 -11.94
N LEU A 13 -4.53 -5.86 -11.31
CA LEU A 13 -4.02 -5.35 -10.05
C LEU A 13 -2.65 -4.72 -10.30
N ILE A 14 -2.52 -3.44 -9.95
CA ILE A 14 -1.25 -2.71 -9.94
C ILE A 14 -0.80 -2.59 -8.49
N MET A 15 0.45 -2.96 -8.24
CA MET A 15 1.09 -2.78 -6.94
C MET A 15 2.25 -1.81 -7.06
N ASP A 16 2.30 -0.86 -6.14
CA ASP A 16 3.40 0.11 -6.05
C ASP A 16 3.86 0.24 -4.59
N ALA A 17 5.07 0.74 -4.39
CA ALA A 17 5.68 0.98 -3.10
C ALA A 17 6.17 2.43 -3.01
N LEU A 18 5.51 3.24 -2.20
CA LEU A 18 5.85 4.64 -1.96
C LEU A 18 6.66 4.77 -0.67
N VAL A 19 7.87 5.31 -0.74
CA VAL A 19 8.68 5.62 0.46
C VAL A 19 8.45 7.08 0.84
N VAL A 20 7.92 7.31 2.04
CA VAL A 20 7.61 8.64 2.57
C VAL A 20 8.25 8.87 3.93
N LYS A 21 8.65 10.12 4.18
CA LYS A 21 9.12 10.57 5.50
C LYS A 21 7.93 10.70 6.43
N VAL A 22 7.85 9.86 7.45
CA VAL A 22 6.82 9.89 8.50
C VAL A 22 7.44 10.41 9.79
N ARG A 23 6.76 11.35 10.44
CA ARG A 23 7.09 11.79 11.80
C ARG A 23 6.30 10.97 12.81
N ASP A 24 6.99 10.34 13.73
CA ASP A 24 6.43 9.60 14.86
C ASP A 24 7.08 10.12 16.15
N GLY A 25 6.32 10.92 16.90
CA GLY A 25 6.86 11.74 17.99
C GLY A 25 7.97 12.69 17.51
N ASN A 26 9.14 12.59 18.14
CA ASN A 26 10.33 13.39 17.79
C ASN A 26 11.23 12.74 16.72
N HIS A 27 10.85 11.58 16.18
CA HIS A 27 11.63 10.90 15.15
C HIS A 27 10.99 11.08 13.78
N VAL A 28 11.80 11.39 12.77
CA VAL A 28 11.41 11.37 11.36
C VAL A 28 12.12 10.22 10.69
N MET A 29 11.37 9.30 10.09
CA MET A 29 11.89 8.07 9.49
C MET A 29 11.29 7.85 8.10
N ASN A 30 12.01 7.14 7.23
CA ASN A 30 11.46 6.68 5.96
C ASN A 30 10.58 5.45 6.23
N LYS A 31 9.30 5.50 5.86
CA LYS A 31 8.43 4.33 5.85
C LYS A 31 8.00 4.02 4.42
N ALA A 32 7.99 2.74 4.07
CA ALA A 32 7.41 2.26 2.82
C ALA A 32 5.91 1.98 3.02
N PHE A 33 5.09 2.46 2.09
CA PHE A 33 3.68 2.15 1.99
C PHE A 33 3.41 1.49 0.65
N TYR A 34 2.73 0.35 0.69
CA TYR A 34 2.30 -0.33 -0.51
C TYR A 34 0.88 0.08 -0.88
N LEU A 35 0.65 0.27 -2.17
CA LEU A 35 -0.64 0.62 -2.74
C LEU A 35 -1.14 -0.55 -3.61
N ALA A 36 -2.38 -0.98 -3.39
CA ALA A 36 -3.12 -1.82 -4.32
C ALA A 36 -4.12 -0.97 -5.10
N LEU A 37 -3.92 -0.85 -6.41
CA LEU A 37 -4.86 -0.23 -7.33
C LEU A 37 -5.48 -1.30 -8.23
N GLY A 38 -6.80 -1.43 -8.17
CA GLY A 38 -7.58 -2.31 -9.04
C GLY A 38 -8.10 -1.57 -10.25
N ILE A 39 -8.22 -2.27 -11.37
CA ILE A 39 -9.01 -1.83 -12.52
C ILE A 39 -10.12 -2.86 -12.75
N ASN A 40 -11.37 -2.41 -12.72
CA ASN A 40 -12.54 -3.27 -12.91
C ASN A 40 -12.84 -3.53 -14.41
N LEU A 41 -13.87 -4.33 -14.69
CA LEU A 41 -14.27 -4.69 -16.06
C LEU A 41 -14.69 -3.49 -16.92
N GLN A 42 -15.06 -2.37 -16.31
CA GLN A 42 -15.41 -1.13 -17.01
C GLN A 42 -14.18 -0.23 -17.27
N GLY A 43 -12.99 -0.67 -16.84
CA GLY A 43 -11.77 0.13 -16.93
C GLY A 43 -11.64 1.20 -15.85
N ALA A 44 -12.53 1.22 -14.85
CA ALA A 44 -12.46 2.20 -13.77
C ALA A 44 -11.41 1.78 -12.72
N LYS A 45 -10.66 2.78 -12.25
CA LYS A 45 -9.58 2.63 -11.27
C LYS A 45 -10.13 2.78 -9.85
N GLU A 46 -9.79 1.84 -8.98
CA GLU A 46 -10.24 1.81 -7.58
C GLU A 46 -9.06 1.52 -6.65
N ILE A 47 -8.89 2.33 -5.59
CA ILE A 47 -7.90 2.02 -4.54
C ILE A 47 -8.48 0.92 -3.66
N LEU A 48 -7.85 -0.25 -3.68
CA LEU A 48 -8.29 -1.41 -2.90
C LEU A 48 -7.72 -1.39 -1.49
N GLY A 49 -6.56 -0.76 -1.31
CA GLY A 49 -5.93 -0.64 0.00
C GLY A 49 -4.57 0.04 -0.05
N ILE A 50 -4.17 0.54 1.12
CA ILE A 50 -2.82 1.02 1.40
C ILE A 50 -2.40 0.39 2.71
N TRP A 51 -1.16 -0.09 2.79
CA TRP A 51 -0.60 -0.65 4.01
C TRP A 51 0.84 -0.20 4.21
N ASP A 52 1.21 0.07 5.46
CA ASP A 52 2.59 0.33 5.80
C ASP A 52 3.38 -0.99 5.87
N LEU A 53 4.62 -0.96 5.40
CA LEU A 53 5.54 -2.04 5.70
C LEU A 53 6.03 -1.85 7.13
N ARG A 54 5.53 -2.67 8.05
CA ARG A 54 6.09 -2.80 9.38
C ARG A 54 7.40 -3.58 9.31
N ALA A 55 8.45 -2.95 8.82
CA ALA A 55 9.79 -3.48 8.97
C ALA A 55 10.25 -3.31 10.43
N HIS A 56 10.90 -4.33 10.98
CA HIS A 56 11.47 -4.25 12.33
C HIS A 56 12.36 -2.99 12.46
N PRO A 57 12.36 -2.31 13.62
CA PRO A 57 13.00 -0.99 13.78
C PRO A 57 14.47 -0.89 13.37
N ARG A 58 15.19 -2.03 13.24
CA ARG A 58 16.62 -2.07 12.92
C ARG A 58 16.92 -2.09 11.41
N GLU A 59 15.95 -2.33 10.54
CA GLU A 59 16.19 -2.47 9.09
C GLU A 59 15.86 -1.22 8.28
N GLN A 60 15.14 -0.24 8.85
CA GLN A 60 14.75 0.98 8.13
C GLN A 60 15.88 2.03 8.03
N SER A 61 16.97 1.88 8.79
CA SER A 61 18.12 2.81 8.74
C SER A 61 19.11 2.52 7.61
N SER A 62 19.00 1.39 6.89
CA SER A 62 20.02 0.96 5.92
C SER A 62 19.54 0.87 4.47
N GLY A 63 18.25 1.02 4.17
CA GLY A 63 17.71 0.88 2.81
C GLY A 63 17.42 2.22 2.13
N TYR A 64 18.06 2.46 0.97
CA TYR A 64 17.89 3.63 0.09
C TYR A 64 18.47 4.96 0.63
N ARG A 65 19.79 4.99 0.79
CA ARG A 65 20.58 6.22 0.70
C ARG A 65 20.89 6.44 -0.79
N SER A 66 20.55 7.62 -1.31
CA SER A 66 20.82 8.09 -2.68
C SER A 66 22.25 7.83 -3.13
#